data_AF-C5C340-F1
#
_entry.id   AF-C5C340-F1
#
_cell.length_a   1.000
_cell.length_b   1.000
_cell.length_c   1.000
_cell.angle_alpha   90.00
_cell.angle_beta   90.00
_cell.angle_gamma   90.00
#
_symmetry.space_group_name_H-M   'P 1'
#
loop_
_entity.id
_entity.type
_entity.pdbx_description
1 polymer ?
#
loop_
_entity_poly.entity_id
_entity_poly.type
_entity_poly.pdbx_seq_one_letter_code
_entity_poly.pdbx_strand_id
1 'polypeptide(L)'
;MTTPSWKVSPFRAAEYVVRVRRLADVSQRELAAAAGLSQPVVTRIENDGPVAVATLVRILDVARLRLAVLDEDGREVAPFPSDAVRDNAGRRFPAHLDVQPPDVLPYEAIASPRYDRKPPRGWYHRRAARNFLRTAAATPPDHPTVGELADRALRRVRDRMPPEFERPLPFLGTVQERPRDEAA
;
A
#
# COMPACT_ATOMS: atom_id res chain seq x y z
N MET A 1 -13.43 22.03 -6.42
CA MET A 1 -13.82 20.62 -6.26
C MET A 1 -15.03 20.42 -7.15
N THR A 2 -14.85 19.74 -8.27
CA THR A 2 -15.95 19.39 -9.17
C THR A 2 -16.89 18.47 -8.41
N THR A 3 -18.18 18.81 -8.35
CA THR A 3 -19.18 17.97 -7.70
C THR A 3 -19.32 16.69 -8.54
N PRO A 4 -19.23 15.50 -7.95
CA PRO A 4 -19.39 14.26 -8.71
C PRO A 4 -20.76 14.26 -9.39
N SER A 5 -20.79 14.03 -10.70
CA SER A 5 -22.00 14.17 -11.53
C SER A 5 -22.94 12.96 -11.47
N TRP A 6 -22.56 11.89 -10.77
CA TRP A 6 -23.36 10.67 -10.71
C TRP A 6 -24.44 10.73 -9.63
N LYS A 7 -25.65 10.29 -9.99
CA LYS A 7 -26.72 10.03 -9.03
C LYS A 7 -26.38 8.77 -8.24
N VAL A 8 -26.29 8.89 -6.92
CA VAL A 8 -26.08 7.74 -6.03
C VAL A 8 -27.31 6.83 -6.11
N SER A 9 -27.19 5.76 -6.89
CA SER A 9 -28.19 4.71 -6.92
C SER A 9 -27.91 3.71 -5.79
N PRO A 10 -28.95 3.19 -5.10
CA PRO A 10 -28.76 2.19 -4.06
C PRO A 10 -28.06 0.95 -4.63
N PHE A 11 -27.19 0.34 -3.83
CA PHE A 11 -26.47 -0.86 -4.23
C PHE A 11 -27.43 -2.07 -4.32
N ARG A 12 -27.54 -2.67 -5.51
CA ARG A 12 -28.52 -3.71 -5.85
C ARG A 12 -27.97 -5.12 -5.56
N ALA A 13 -27.72 -5.42 -4.28
CA ALA A 13 -27.08 -6.67 -3.87
C ALA A 13 -27.80 -7.93 -4.37
N ALA A 14 -29.13 -8.00 -4.24
CA ALA A 14 -29.96 -9.13 -4.69
C ALA A 14 -29.74 -9.44 -6.18
N GLU A 15 -29.71 -8.41 -7.01
CA GLU A 15 -29.52 -8.55 -8.46
C GLU A 15 -28.12 -9.01 -8.84
N TYR A 16 -27.09 -8.58 -8.10
CA TYR A 16 -25.75 -9.12 -8.28
C TYR A 16 -25.67 -10.60 -7.89
N VAL A 17 -26.39 -11.04 -6.85
CA VAL A 17 -26.48 -12.48 -6.53
C VAL A 17 -27.15 -13.26 -7.65
N VAL A 18 -28.26 -12.74 -8.21
CA VAL A 18 -28.93 -13.35 -9.38
C VAL A 18 -27.98 -13.38 -10.59
N ARG A 19 -27.19 -12.32 -10.80
CA ARG A 19 -26.19 -12.26 -11.88
C ARG A 19 -25.12 -13.34 -11.71
N VAL A 20 -24.59 -13.53 -10.50
CA VAL A 20 -23.63 -14.60 -10.19
C VAL A 20 -24.21 -15.95 -10.55
N ARG A 21 -25.45 -16.25 -10.12
CA ARG A 21 -26.12 -17.51 -10.43
C ARG A 21 -26.24 -17.77 -11.93
N ARG A 22 -26.56 -16.74 -12.71
CA ARG A 22 -26.64 -16.84 -14.17
C ARG A 22 -25.28 -17.03 -14.84
N LEU A 23 -24.22 -16.41 -14.33
CA LEU A 23 -22.87 -16.54 -14.89
C LEU A 23 -22.24 -17.89 -14.56
N ALA A 24 -22.51 -18.41 -13.36
CA ALA A 24 -21.99 -19.70 -12.90
C ALA A 24 -22.90 -20.89 -13.24
N ASP A 25 -24.09 -20.64 -13.80
CA ASP A 25 -25.13 -21.65 -14.10
C ASP A 25 -25.49 -22.54 -12.90
N VAL A 26 -25.80 -21.91 -11.75
CA VAL A 26 -26.10 -22.60 -10.50
C VAL A 26 -27.48 -22.24 -9.93
N SER A 27 -28.13 -23.25 -9.34
CA SER A 27 -29.31 -23.05 -8.49
C SER A 27 -28.94 -22.29 -7.21
N GLN A 28 -29.97 -21.83 -6.47
CA GLN A 28 -29.78 -21.14 -5.20
C GLN A 28 -29.06 -22.02 -4.14
N ARG A 29 -29.38 -23.32 -4.12
CA ARG A 29 -28.75 -24.29 -3.19
C ARG A 29 -27.29 -24.55 -3.54
N GLU A 30 -27.00 -24.71 -4.83
CA GLU A 30 -25.63 -24.87 -5.32
C GLU A 30 -24.80 -23.63 -5.08
N LEU A 31 -25.37 -22.42 -5.29
CA LEU A 31 -24.69 -21.18 -4.92
C LEU A 31 -24.36 -21.16 -3.42
N ALA A 32 -25.33 -21.50 -2.56
CA ALA A 32 -25.10 -21.54 -1.12
C ALA A 32 -23.95 -22.49 -0.76
N ALA A 33 -23.95 -23.70 -1.33
CA ALA A 33 -22.88 -24.68 -1.13
C ALA A 33 -21.53 -24.17 -1.64
N ALA A 34 -21.46 -23.66 -2.87
CA ALA A 34 -20.24 -23.15 -3.49
C ALA A 34 -19.66 -21.94 -2.74
N ALA A 35 -20.51 -21.03 -2.27
CA ALA A 35 -20.11 -19.89 -1.46
C ALA A 35 -19.85 -20.26 0.01
N GLY A 36 -20.11 -21.49 0.45
CA GLY A 36 -20.01 -21.96 1.84
C GLY A 36 -20.96 -21.26 2.81
N LEU A 37 -22.19 -21.01 2.37
CA LEU A 37 -23.28 -20.34 3.09
C LEU A 37 -24.45 -21.32 3.30
N SER A 38 -25.36 -20.99 4.21
CA SER A 38 -26.63 -21.69 4.31
C SER A 38 -27.65 -21.15 3.29
N GLN A 39 -28.56 -22.00 2.81
CA GLN A 39 -29.61 -21.57 1.88
C GLN A 39 -30.43 -20.37 2.40
N PRO A 40 -30.86 -20.31 3.68
CA PRO A 40 -31.58 -19.14 4.20
C PRO A 40 -30.82 -17.82 4.11
N VAL A 41 -29.48 -17.84 4.18
CA VAL A 41 -28.66 -16.63 4.01
C VAL A 41 -28.79 -16.11 2.57
N VAL A 42 -28.70 -16.99 1.57
CA VAL A 42 -28.86 -16.62 0.16
C VAL A 42 -30.28 -16.12 -0.10
N THR A 43 -31.30 -16.82 0.40
CA THR A 43 -32.70 -16.38 0.29
C THR A 43 -32.92 -15.00 0.90
N ARG A 44 -32.34 -14.72 2.08
CA ARG A 44 -32.45 -13.39 2.70
C ARG A 44 -31.83 -12.29 1.82
N ILE A 45 -30.67 -12.56 1.22
CA ILE A 45 -29.99 -11.57 0.37
C ILE A 45 -30.77 -11.33 -0.93
N GLU A 46 -31.30 -12.38 -1.54
CA GLU A 46 -32.14 -12.26 -2.75
C GLU A 46 -33.48 -11.54 -2.50
N ASN A 47 -33.93 -11.46 -1.24
CA ASN A 47 -35.09 -10.68 -0.81
C ASN A 47 -34.68 -9.34 -0.17
N ASP A 48 -33.65 -8.69 -0.71
CA ASP A 48 -33.16 -7.36 -0.30
C ASP A 48 -32.73 -7.22 1.18
N GLY A 49 -32.40 -8.33 1.83
CA GLY A 49 -31.85 -8.32 3.19
C GLY A 49 -30.38 -7.86 3.23
N PRO A 50 -29.90 -7.43 4.41
CA PRO A 50 -28.53 -6.95 4.55
C PRO A 50 -27.50 -8.06 4.30
N VAL A 51 -26.39 -7.68 3.69
CA VAL A 51 -25.26 -8.55 3.38
C VAL A 51 -23.96 -7.93 3.87
N ALA A 52 -23.15 -8.74 4.58
CA ALA A 52 -21.80 -8.33 4.93
C ALA A 52 -20.90 -8.37 3.68
N VAL A 53 -19.97 -7.43 3.57
CA VAL A 53 -19.05 -7.34 2.41
C VAL A 53 -18.30 -8.67 2.18
N ALA A 54 -17.81 -9.30 3.25
CA ALA A 54 -17.13 -10.60 3.17
C ALA A 54 -18.02 -11.70 2.57
N THR A 55 -19.31 -11.71 2.92
CA THR A 55 -20.29 -12.66 2.35
C THR A 55 -20.52 -12.39 0.87
N LEU A 56 -20.67 -11.11 0.50
CA LEU A 56 -20.83 -10.71 -0.89
C LEU A 56 -19.61 -11.11 -1.74
N VAL A 57 -18.39 -10.87 -1.24
CA VAL A 57 -17.14 -11.27 -1.91
C VAL A 57 -17.12 -12.78 -2.19
N ARG A 58 -17.50 -13.60 -1.21
CA ARG A 58 -17.57 -15.07 -1.39
C ARG A 58 -18.60 -15.47 -2.46
N ILE A 59 -19.73 -14.78 -2.53
CA ILE A 59 -20.74 -15.04 -3.56
C ILE A 59 -20.21 -14.65 -4.94
N LEU A 60 -19.61 -13.45 -5.07
CA LEU A 60 -19.02 -12.98 -6.32
C LEU A 60 -17.92 -13.91 -6.85
N ASP A 61 -17.11 -14.46 -5.96
CA ASP A 61 -16.00 -15.37 -6.28
C ASP A 61 -16.46 -16.65 -6.99
N VAL A 62 -17.69 -17.14 -6.72
CA VAL A 62 -18.28 -18.30 -7.43
C VAL A 62 -18.34 -18.07 -8.95
N ALA A 63 -18.52 -16.83 -9.39
CA ALA A 63 -18.51 -16.43 -10.80
C ALA A 63 -17.19 -15.74 -11.22
N ARG A 64 -16.12 -15.89 -10.42
CA ARG A 64 -14.81 -15.22 -10.62
C ARG A 64 -14.91 -13.70 -10.73
N LEU A 65 -15.86 -13.11 -10.01
CA LEU A 65 -16.03 -11.66 -9.91
C LEU A 65 -15.34 -11.14 -8.64
N ARG A 66 -14.88 -9.89 -8.69
CA ARG A 66 -14.30 -9.19 -7.55
C ARG A 66 -15.02 -7.87 -7.30
N LEU A 67 -15.01 -7.43 -6.04
CA LEU A 67 -15.47 -6.09 -5.66
C LEU A 67 -14.32 -5.09 -5.84
N ALA A 68 -14.60 -3.96 -6.48
CA ALA A 68 -13.66 -2.85 -6.66
C ALA A 68 -14.33 -1.53 -6.27
N VAL A 69 -13.55 -0.59 -5.75
CA VAL A 69 -13.98 0.80 -5.52
C VAL A 69 -13.49 1.62 -6.70
N LEU A 70 -14.39 2.34 -7.37
CA LEU A 70 -14.05 3.16 -8.54
C LEU A 70 -14.24 4.66 -8.23
N ASP A 71 -13.41 5.50 -8.83
CA ASP A 71 -13.60 6.95 -8.84
C ASP A 71 -14.64 7.39 -9.89
N GLU A 72 -14.86 8.70 -10.00
CA GLU A 72 -15.83 9.28 -10.94
C GLU A 72 -15.48 9.08 -12.42
N ASP A 73 -14.21 8.81 -12.72
CA ASP A 73 -13.73 8.50 -14.06
C ASP A 73 -13.72 6.99 -14.35
N GLY A 74 -14.23 6.17 -13.42
CA GLY A 74 -14.25 4.72 -13.52
C GLY A 74 -12.90 4.05 -13.26
N ARG A 75 -11.92 4.76 -12.71
CA ARG A 75 -10.62 4.18 -12.33
C ARG A 75 -10.70 3.53 -10.98
N GLU A 76 -10.04 2.39 -10.83
CA GLU A 76 -9.99 1.70 -9.56
C GLU A 76 -9.15 2.44 -8.53
N VAL A 77 -9.72 2.63 -7.34
CA VAL A 77 -9.07 3.20 -6.17
C VAL A 77 -8.56 2.07 -5.30
N ALA A 78 -7.23 1.94 -5.21
CA ALA A 78 -6.60 0.93 -4.38
C ALA A 78 -6.82 1.19 -2.88
N PRO A 79 -6.85 0.15 -2.03
CA PRO A 79 -6.81 0.31 -0.58
C PRO A 79 -5.52 1.03 -0.13
N PHE A 80 -5.63 1.78 0.96
CA PHE A 80 -4.46 2.42 1.58
C PHE A 80 -3.37 1.38 1.93
N PRO A 81 -2.09 1.64 1.61
CA PRO A 81 -1.02 0.65 1.73
C PRO A 81 -0.89 0.11 3.16
N SER A 82 -0.89 -1.21 3.27
CA SER A 82 -0.84 -1.89 4.58
C SER A 82 0.51 -1.75 5.29
N ASP A 83 1.56 -1.55 4.50
CA ASP A 83 2.97 -1.38 4.87
C ASP A 83 3.41 0.09 4.91
N ALA A 84 2.45 1.02 4.91
CA ALA A 84 2.69 2.42 5.24
C ALA A 84 3.49 2.55 6.54
N VAL A 85 4.45 3.48 6.56
CA VAL A 85 5.33 3.69 7.70
C VAL A 85 4.54 3.99 8.99
N ARG A 86 5.03 3.45 10.10
CA ARG A 86 4.47 3.64 11.44
C ARG A 86 5.45 4.40 12.32
N ASP A 87 4.94 5.04 13.37
CA ASP A 87 5.80 5.71 14.35
C ASP A 87 6.67 4.70 15.13
N ASN A 88 7.53 5.20 16.02
CA ASN A 88 8.38 4.36 16.86
C ASN A 88 7.61 3.47 17.85
N ALA A 89 6.33 3.77 18.10
CA ALA A 89 5.44 2.98 18.94
C ALA A 89 4.55 2.01 18.12
N GLY A 90 4.76 1.88 16.80
CA GLY A 90 3.99 0.99 15.93
C GLY A 90 2.59 1.52 15.55
N ARG A 91 2.27 2.77 15.88
CA ARG A 91 0.99 3.40 15.56
C ARG A 91 1.02 3.97 14.15
N ARG A 92 -0.16 4.07 13.52
CA ARG A 92 -0.33 4.75 12.24
C ARG A 92 -0.23 6.26 12.43
N PHE A 93 0.38 6.94 11.47
CA PHE A 93 0.27 8.39 11.37
C PHE A 93 -1.18 8.80 11.02
N PRO A 94 -1.59 10.04 11.35
CA PRO A 94 -2.93 10.51 11.00
C PRO A 94 -3.17 10.45 9.48
N ALA A 95 -4.21 9.73 9.05
CA ALA A 95 -4.46 9.44 7.62
C ALA A 95 -4.62 10.68 6.74
N HIS A 96 -5.08 11.79 7.31
CA HIS A 96 -5.30 13.04 6.57
C HIS A 96 -4.03 13.92 6.49
N LEU A 97 -2.90 13.54 7.08
CA LEU A 97 -1.67 14.33 7.06
C LEU A 97 -0.62 13.68 6.17
N ASP A 98 0.31 14.49 5.67
CA ASP A 98 1.38 14.02 4.79
C ASP A 98 2.57 13.62 5.64
N VAL A 99 2.92 12.34 5.56
CA VAL A 99 4.09 11.80 6.27
C VAL A 99 5.33 12.04 5.44
N GLN A 100 6.28 12.77 6.01
CA GLN A 100 7.57 13.07 5.44
C GLN A 100 8.60 12.01 5.86
N PRO A 101 9.55 11.68 4.97
CA PRO A 101 10.68 10.80 5.27
C PRO A 101 11.47 11.29 6.50
N PRO A 102 12.07 10.37 7.28
CA PRO A 102 12.77 10.72 8.52
C PRO A 102 14.00 11.61 8.31
N ASP A 103 14.58 11.58 7.11
CA ASP A 103 15.72 12.39 6.67
C ASP A 103 15.34 13.84 6.29
N VAL A 104 14.04 14.15 6.24
CA VAL A 104 13.52 15.52 6.09
C VAL A 104 13.23 16.03 7.50
N LEU A 105 14.24 16.59 8.15
CA LEU A 105 14.14 17.03 9.54
C LEU A 105 13.31 18.32 9.64
N PRO A 106 12.29 18.36 10.52
CA PRO A 106 11.62 19.61 10.83
C PRO A 106 12.55 20.53 11.62
N TYR A 107 12.27 21.82 11.59
CA TYR A 107 13.09 22.84 12.25
C TYR A 107 13.33 22.53 13.73
N GLU A 108 12.32 22.06 14.45
CA GLU A 108 12.42 21.74 15.88
C GLU A 108 13.41 20.59 16.16
N ALA A 109 13.54 19.63 15.24
CA ALA A 109 14.49 18.53 15.36
C ALA A 109 15.95 18.99 15.14
N ILE A 110 16.13 20.03 14.32
CA ILE A 110 17.43 20.66 14.07
C ILE A 110 17.80 21.59 15.24
N ALA A 111 16.86 22.41 15.68
CA ALA A 111 17.07 23.40 16.74
C ALA A 111 17.20 22.76 18.13
N SER A 112 16.61 21.59 18.36
CA SER A 112 16.71 20.87 19.63
C SER A 112 16.85 19.35 19.42
N PRO A 113 18.04 18.89 18.99
CA PRO A 113 18.30 17.48 18.76
C PRO A 113 18.16 16.67 20.06
N ARG A 114 17.43 15.56 19.98
CA ARG A 114 17.23 14.63 21.10
C ARG A 114 17.98 13.33 20.82
N TYR A 115 19.12 13.14 21.49
CA TYR A 115 19.98 11.97 21.31
C TYR A 115 19.58 10.78 22.20
N ASP A 116 18.73 11.02 23.21
CA ASP A 116 18.21 10.02 24.15
C ASP A 116 17.12 9.12 23.54
N ARG A 117 16.68 9.41 22.31
CA ARG A 117 15.53 8.75 21.68
C ARG A 117 15.94 8.07 20.39
N LYS A 118 15.27 6.95 20.10
CA LYS A 118 15.33 6.31 18.79
C LYS A 118 14.97 7.35 17.72
N PRO A 119 15.73 7.44 16.61
CA PRO A 119 15.39 8.31 15.51
C PRO A 119 13.95 8.08 15.04
N PRO A 120 13.19 9.14 14.74
CA PRO A 120 11.83 9.01 14.24
C PRO A 120 11.84 8.30 12.89
N ARG A 121 10.78 7.53 12.62
CA ARG A 121 10.60 6.82 11.34
C ARG A 121 9.95 7.67 10.26
N GLY A 122 9.43 8.84 10.64
CA GLY A 122 8.80 9.80 9.76
C GLY A 122 8.30 11.00 10.56
N TRP A 123 7.95 12.06 9.85
CA TRP A 123 7.45 13.31 10.39
C TRP A 123 6.14 13.68 9.72
N TYR A 124 5.40 14.63 10.28
CA TYR A 124 4.27 15.23 9.57
C TYR A 124 4.07 16.67 10.03
N HIS A 125 3.50 17.48 9.16
CA HIS A 125 3.08 18.84 9.51
C HIS A 125 1.62 18.85 9.97
N ARG A 126 1.30 19.76 10.90
CA ARG A 126 -0.10 20.04 11.25
C ARG A 126 -0.85 20.59 10.03
N ARG A 127 -2.17 20.44 10.03
CA ARG A 127 -3.05 20.71 8.89
C ARG A 127 -2.79 22.05 8.18
N ALA A 128 -2.61 23.15 8.91
CA ALA A 128 -2.36 24.47 8.32
C ALA A 128 -1.04 24.52 7.53
N ALA A 129 0.08 24.11 8.15
CA ALA A 129 1.38 24.05 7.49
C ALA A 129 1.38 23.04 6.33
N ARG A 130 0.73 21.88 6.51
CA ARG A 130 0.56 20.88 5.46
C ARG A 130 -0.17 21.46 4.24
N ASN A 131 -1.28 22.15 4.44
CA ASN A 131 -2.04 22.77 3.35
C ASN A 131 -1.21 23.80 2.58
N PHE A 132 -0.41 24.61 3.29
CA PHE A 132 0.50 25.57 2.67
C PHE A 132 1.58 24.89 1.82
N LEU A 133 2.15 23.78 2.27
CA LEU A 133 3.12 23.02 1.47
C LEU A 133 2.48 22.40 0.22
N ARG A 134 1.22 21.93 0.31
CA ARG A 134 0.49 21.37 -0.83
C ARG A 134 0.18 22.38 -1.94
N THR A 135 0.13 23.68 -1.66
CA THR A 135 -0.03 24.67 -2.75
C THR A 135 1.22 24.84 -3.59
N ALA A 136 2.39 24.47 -3.06
CA ALA A 136 3.68 24.67 -3.71
C ALA A 136 4.23 23.41 -4.40
N ALA A 137 3.71 22.22 -4.10
CA ALA A 137 4.26 20.95 -4.59
C ALA A 137 3.18 19.90 -4.88
N ALA A 138 3.48 18.98 -5.80
CA ALA A 138 2.68 17.78 -6.00
C ALA A 138 2.66 16.96 -4.69
N THR A 139 1.47 16.56 -4.26
CA THR A 139 1.29 15.78 -3.03
C THR A 139 1.26 14.29 -3.39
N PRO A 140 2.11 13.45 -2.78
CA PRO A 140 1.95 12.01 -2.87
C PRO A 140 0.54 11.58 -2.42
N PRO A 141 -0.12 10.65 -3.13
CA PRO A 141 -1.47 10.23 -2.78
C PRO A 141 -1.54 9.52 -1.43
N ASP A 142 -0.47 8.82 -1.04
CA ASP A 142 -0.40 7.98 0.15
C ASP A 142 0.80 8.30 1.07
N HIS A 143 0.78 7.70 2.27
CA HIS A 143 1.95 7.71 3.15
C HIS A 143 3.04 6.82 2.57
N PRO A 144 4.32 7.18 2.76
CA PRO A 144 5.40 6.38 2.23
C PRO A 144 5.42 5.01 2.90
N THR A 145 5.65 3.97 2.11
CA THR A 145 5.81 2.61 2.60
C THR A 145 7.17 2.41 3.24
N VAL A 146 7.31 1.35 4.04
CA VAL A 146 8.62 0.96 4.58
C VAL A 146 9.63 0.68 3.46
N GLY A 147 9.19 0.05 2.38
CA GLY A 147 10.03 -0.21 1.20
C GLY A 147 10.50 1.09 0.52
N GLU A 148 9.58 2.03 0.27
CA GLU A 148 9.91 3.32 -0.35
C GLU A 148 10.92 4.14 0.46
N LEU A 149 10.80 4.12 1.79
CA LEU A 149 11.77 4.78 2.67
C LEU A 149 13.14 4.08 2.66
N ALA A 150 13.17 2.75 2.59
CA ALA A 150 14.42 2.00 2.46
C ALA A 150 15.11 2.31 1.11
N ASP A 151 14.36 2.29 0.01
CA ASP A 151 14.87 2.63 -1.31
C ASP A 151 15.38 4.07 -1.37
N ARG A 152 14.68 5.00 -0.71
CA ARG A 152 15.12 6.39 -0.58
C ARG A 152 16.45 6.49 0.18
N ALA A 153 16.59 5.76 1.29
CA ALA A 153 17.83 5.76 2.07
C ALA A 153 19.01 5.22 1.24
N LEU A 154 18.80 4.12 0.51
CA LEU A 154 19.79 3.55 -0.39
C LEU A 154 20.19 4.52 -1.51
N ARG A 155 19.22 5.18 -2.16
CA ARG A 155 19.49 6.21 -3.17
C ARG A 155 20.36 7.32 -2.60
N ARG A 156 20.04 7.84 -1.40
CA ARG A 156 20.85 8.89 -0.77
C ARG A 156 22.27 8.46 -0.44
N VAL A 157 22.47 7.22 0.02
CA VAL A 157 23.82 6.69 0.27
C VAL A 157 24.60 6.64 -1.02
N ARG A 158 24.00 6.09 -2.09
CA ARG A 158 24.60 6.03 -3.43
C ARG A 158 24.94 7.41 -3.97
N ASP A 159 24.00 8.36 -3.93
CA ASP A 159 24.18 9.70 -4.48
C ASP A 159 25.22 10.54 -3.70
N ARG A 160 25.51 10.18 -2.45
CA ARG A 160 26.60 10.75 -1.63
C ARG A 160 27.93 10.01 -1.80
N MET A 161 27.93 8.83 -2.42
CA MET A 161 29.13 8.03 -2.60
C MET A 161 30.01 8.67 -3.68
N PRO A 162 31.30 8.87 -3.41
CA PRO A 162 32.22 9.37 -4.43
C PRO A 162 32.31 8.41 -5.62
N PRO A 163 32.40 8.90 -6.87
CA PRO A 163 32.43 8.06 -8.07
C PRO A 163 33.64 7.11 -8.14
N GLU A 164 34.70 7.34 -7.35
CA GLU A 164 35.84 6.42 -7.26
C GLU A 164 35.50 5.01 -6.72
N PHE A 165 34.37 4.84 -6.02
CA PHE A 165 33.94 3.56 -5.47
C PHE A 165 32.99 2.76 -6.38
N GLU A 166 32.56 3.31 -7.52
CA GLU A 166 31.79 2.57 -8.53
C GLU A 166 32.67 1.71 -9.46
N ARG A 167 34.00 1.89 -9.42
CA ARG A 167 34.91 1.05 -10.19
C ARG A 167 34.97 -0.34 -9.56
N PRO A 168 34.77 -1.43 -10.32
CA PRO A 168 35.08 -2.75 -9.81
C PRO A 168 36.53 -2.74 -9.35
N LEU A 169 36.79 -3.23 -8.13
CA LEU A 169 38.15 -3.41 -7.64
C LEU A 169 38.95 -4.13 -8.74
N PRO A 170 40.15 -3.65 -9.10
CA PRO A 170 40.96 -4.37 -10.06
C PRO A 170 41.09 -5.79 -9.54
N PHE A 171 40.72 -6.76 -10.37
CA PHE A 171 40.89 -8.18 -10.09
C PHE A 171 42.36 -8.38 -9.70
N LEU A 172 42.62 -8.53 -8.40
CA LEU A 172 43.95 -8.87 -7.90
C LEU A 172 44.22 -10.26 -8.43
N GLY A 173 45.03 -10.31 -9.48
CA GLY A 173 45.40 -11.53 -10.18
C GLY A 173 45.79 -12.63 -9.21
N THR A 174 45.41 -13.85 -9.58
CA THR A 174 45.81 -15.11 -8.94
C THR A 174 47.27 -15.03 -8.48
N VAL A 175 47.47 -15.26 -7.18
CA VAL A 175 48.79 -15.43 -6.57
C VAL A 175 49.53 -16.50 -7.37
N GLN A 176 50.52 -16.12 -8.17
CA GLN A 176 51.43 -17.09 -8.78
C GLN A 176 52.24 -17.71 -7.64
N GLU A 177 51.97 -18.98 -7.36
CA GLU A 177 52.85 -19.82 -6.55
C GLU A 177 54.26 -19.79 -7.16
N ARG A 178 55.24 -19.32 -6.40
CA ARG A 178 56.64 -19.44 -6.80
C ARG A 178 57.05 -20.92 -6.75
N PRO A 179 57.83 -21.42 -7.73
CA PRO A 179 58.34 -22.77 -7.65
C PRO A 179 59.31 -22.87 -6.47
N ARG A 180 59.17 -23.95 -5.69
CA ARG A 180 60.18 -24.36 -4.71
C ARG A 180 61.38 -24.87 -5.50
N ASP A 181 62.45 -24.08 -5.55
CA ASP A 181 63.73 -24.57 -6.06
C ASP A 181 64.22 -25.73 -5.21
N GLU A 182 64.54 -26.81 -5.91
CA GLU A 182 65.29 -27.97 -5.44
C GLU A 182 66.68 -27.52 -4.97
N ALA A 183 67.05 -27.90 -3.75
CA ALA A 183 68.44 -27.91 -3.31
C ALA A 183 68.79 -29.35 -2.90
N ALA A 184 69.73 -29.91 -3.67
CA ALA A 184 70.46 -31.13 -3.40
C ALA A 184 71.33 -31.01 -2.14
#